data_AF-A0A552RIX5-F1
#
_entry.id   AF-A0A552RIX5-F1
#
_cell.length_a   1.000
_cell.length_b   1.000
_cell.length_c   1.000
_cell.angle_alpha   90.00
_cell.angle_beta   90.00
_cell.angle_gamma   90.00
#
_symmetry.space_group_name_H-M   'P 1'
#
loop_
_entity.id
_entity.type
_entity.pdbx_description
1 polymer ?
#
loop_
_entity_poly.entity_id
_entity_poly.type
_entity_poly.pdbx_seq_one_letter_code
_entity_poly.pdbx_strand_id
1 'polypeptide(L)'
;MIASTPVARWTWGRHNRPGQEIIACFNDLLTAWYALAKNRLVSGVPHISARVSEAGRSNTYLFKETFELDKLGPDTEQDLTAQVKASLRPGEIGSVYAHIECPGIIIDASHEVREEKVFLIGSSAFLDYVSTDLVTYSDAWMPYDLAGRAQPTIHAANAPRLSAALIDLSQGLHAETDPDDPTYFGQPTETGVDNFLREDGSSCDVWSSFEIPYRYNEFTHAPGFGSIGYKRSTDGEVQYVPVLGEQGRLIGYLWASDAEGAAGFEPQDVGDDETYRAGRLWLTRLRTTHDRGLTPSEALRQLARLPDEDGSGHVDATVAPRHMHLDALRELTRNS
;
A
#
# COMPACT_ATOMS: atom_id res chain seq x y z
N MET A 1 -10.64 7.16 -4.18
CA MET A 1 -10.34 5.79 -3.66
C MET A 1 -8.83 5.57 -3.60
N ILE A 2 -8.36 4.61 -2.80
CA ILE A 2 -6.94 4.22 -2.72
C ILE A 2 -6.79 2.75 -3.11
N ALA A 3 -6.09 2.49 -4.21
CA ALA A 3 -5.83 1.14 -4.71
C ALA A 3 -4.66 0.45 -3.97
N SER A 4 -4.66 -0.88 -3.96
CA SER A 4 -3.59 -1.68 -3.35
C SER A 4 -2.34 -1.69 -4.21
N THR A 5 -2.54 -1.59 -5.53
CA THR A 5 -1.48 -1.52 -6.54
C THR A 5 -1.45 -0.14 -7.21
N PRO A 6 -0.34 0.25 -7.85
CA PRO A 6 -0.17 1.60 -8.40
C PRO A 6 -1.25 2.01 -9.40
N VAL A 7 -1.76 3.24 -9.26
CA VAL A 7 -2.60 3.90 -10.25
C VAL A 7 -1.76 4.49 -11.38
N ALA A 8 -0.62 5.11 -11.04
CA ALA A 8 0.30 5.70 -12.00
C ALA A 8 1.71 5.77 -11.42
N ARG A 9 2.70 5.80 -12.33
CA ARG A 9 4.11 5.96 -12.01
C ARG A 9 4.76 6.94 -12.98
N TRP A 10 5.67 7.74 -12.45
CA TRP A 10 6.59 8.59 -13.22
C TRP A 10 8.02 8.32 -12.77
N THR A 11 8.95 8.45 -13.71
CA THR A 11 10.37 8.30 -13.43
C THR A 11 11.16 9.51 -13.93
N TRP A 12 12.26 9.80 -13.24
CA TRP A 12 13.25 10.79 -13.61
C TRP A 12 14.62 10.14 -13.48
N GLY A 13 15.45 10.28 -14.50
CA GLY A 13 16.74 9.63 -14.55
C GLY A 13 17.83 10.59 -14.99
N ARG A 14 18.97 10.56 -14.30
CA ARG A 14 20.12 11.41 -14.64
C ARG A 14 21.44 10.74 -14.28
N HIS A 15 22.50 11.21 -14.93
CA HIS A 15 23.84 10.80 -14.56
C HIS A 15 24.26 11.36 -13.20
N ASN A 16 25.02 10.55 -12.47
CA ASN A 16 25.64 10.86 -11.20
C ASN A 16 27.16 10.66 -11.28
N ARG A 17 27.91 11.25 -10.36
CA ARG A 17 29.35 11.00 -10.23
C ARG A 17 29.59 9.66 -9.53
N PRO A 18 30.49 8.80 -10.05
CA PRO A 18 30.89 7.58 -9.35
C PRO A 18 31.36 7.85 -7.91
N GLY A 19 31.00 6.97 -6.98
CA GLY A 19 31.33 7.09 -5.56
C GLY A 19 30.47 8.07 -4.77
N GLN A 20 29.43 8.64 -5.40
CA GLN A 20 28.46 9.55 -4.78
C GLN A 20 27.04 8.95 -4.79
N GLU A 21 26.92 7.62 -4.82
CA GLU A 21 25.64 6.92 -4.96
C GLU A 21 24.72 7.23 -3.77
N ILE A 22 25.25 7.18 -2.54
CA ILE A 22 24.48 7.43 -1.32
C ILE A 22 23.94 8.87 -1.29
N ILE A 23 24.81 9.86 -1.52
CA ILE A 23 24.40 11.27 -1.44
C ILE A 23 23.44 11.65 -2.56
N ALA A 24 23.65 11.15 -3.78
CA ALA A 24 22.76 11.42 -4.90
C ALA A 24 21.38 10.81 -4.68
N CYS A 25 21.32 9.58 -4.14
CA CYS A 25 20.07 8.92 -3.80
C CYS A 25 19.26 9.71 -2.76
N PHE A 26 19.88 10.14 -1.66
CA PHE A 26 19.18 10.94 -0.65
C PHE A 26 18.82 12.34 -1.11
N ASN A 27 19.70 12.99 -1.88
CA ASN A 27 19.43 14.31 -2.45
C ASN A 27 18.19 14.28 -3.34
N ASP A 28 18.10 13.31 -4.24
CA ASP A 28 16.98 13.24 -5.19
C ASP A 28 15.69 12.82 -4.50
N LEU A 29 15.76 11.89 -3.54
CA LEU A 29 14.62 11.50 -2.70
C LEU A 29 14.05 12.71 -1.92
N LEU A 30 14.92 13.50 -1.27
CA LEU A 30 14.49 14.68 -0.51
C LEU A 30 14.00 15.80 -1.42
N THR A 31 14.64 16.01 -2.57
CA THR A 31 14.17 16.95 -3.60
C THR A 31 12.74 16.60 -4.02
N ALA A 32 12.47 15.32 -4.25
CA ALA A 32 11.14 14.85 -4.61
C ALA A 32 10.12 15.06 -3.50
N TRP A 33 10.49 14.74 -2.25
CA TRP A 33 9.63 15.00 -1.10
C TRP A 33 9.30 16.49 -0.94
N TYR A 34 10.28 17.38 -1.09
CA TYR A 34 10.06 18.83 -1.00
C TYR A 34 9.15 19.35 -2.11
N ALA A 35 9.25 18.82 -3.33
CA ALA A 35 8.34 19.17 -4.42
C ALA A 35 6.89 18.78 -4.09
N LEU A 36 6.66 17.58 -3.54
CA LEU A 36 5.32 17.19 -3.09
C LEU A 36 4.82 18.09 -1.93
N ALA A 37 5.67 18.36 -0.94
CA ALA A 37 5.32 19.17 0.22
C ALA A 37 4.97 20.62 -0.16
N LYS A 38 5.75 21.23 -1.07
CA LYS A 38 5.49 22.56 -1.63
C LYS A 38 4.11 22.65 -2.30
N ASN A 39 3.69 21.57 -2.96
CA ASN A 39 2.38 21.47 -3.62
C ASN A 39 1.28 20.91 -2.69
N ARG A 40 1.54 20.89 -1.38
CA ARG A 40 0.65 20.43 -0.30
C ARG A 40 0.21 18.96 -0.41
N LEU A 41 0.87 18.15 -1.24
CA LEU A 41 0.50 16.75 -1.50
C LEU A 41 0.86 15.82 -0.34
N VAL A 42 1.87 16.17 0.43
CA VAL A 42 2.33 15.46 1.62
C VAL A 42 2.50 16.44 2.77
N SER A 43 2.52 15.94 4.01
CA SER A 43 2.76 16.75 5.19
C SER A 43 3.51 15.97 6.28
N GLY A 44 4.01 16.68 7.28
CA GLY A 44 4.76 16.11 8.37
C GLY A 44 6.23 15.88 8.03
N VAL A 45 6.85 14.94 8.74
CA VAL A 45 8.26 14.60 8.56
C VAL A 45 8.34 13.21 7.93
N PRO A 46 9.15 13.00 6.87
CA PRO A 46 9.15 11.73 6.17
C PRO A 46 9.88 10.64 6.94
N HIS A 47 9.34 9.43 6.87
CA HIS A 47 9.98 8.20 7.28
C HIS A 47 10.75 7.62 6.10
N ILE A 48 12.08 7.60 6.21
CA ILE A 48 12.94 7.15 5.11
C ILE A 48 13.42 5.74 5.39
N SER A 49 13.16 4.83 4.44
CA SER A 49 13.71 3.48 4.46
C SER A 49 14.83 3.37 3.43
N ALA A 50 16.05 3.02 3.86
CA ALA A 50 17.23 2.97 3.01
C ALA A 50 17.91 1.60 3.04
N ARG A 51 18.45 1.20 1.89
CA ARG A 51 19.17 -0.07 1.69
C ARG A 51 20.39 0.16 0.81
N VAL A 52 21.51 -0.44 1.19
CA VAL A 52 22.74 -0.48 0.39
C VAL A 52 23.11 -1.94 0.15
N SER A 53 23.16 -2.34 -1.11
CA SER A 53 23.53 -3.70 -1.52
C SER A 53 25.04 -3.84 -1.71
N GLU A 54 25.56 -5.06 -1.55
CA GLU A 54 26.95 -5.41 -1.89
C GLU A 54 27.08 -5.57 -3.42
N ALA A 55 28.19 -5.08 -3.98
CA ALA A 55 28.48 -5.20 -5.41
C ALA A 55 28.43 -6.66 -5.88
N GLY A 56 27.71 -6.90 -6.98
CA GLY A 56 27.50 -8.25 -7.54
C GLY A 56 26.55 -9.16 -6.72
N ARG A 57 25.97 -8.68 -5.61
CA ARG A 57 25.07 -9.44 -4.73
C ARG A 57 23.89 -8.60 -4.24
N SER A 58 22.90 -8.40 -5.11
CA SER A 58 21.72 -7.56 -4.83
C SER A 58 20.90 -7.96 -3.60
N ASN A 59 20.94 -9.23 -3.19
CA ASN A 59 20.24 -9.73 -2.00
C ASN A 59 21.09 -9.70 -0.71
N THR A 60 22.34 -9.21 -0.79
CA THR A 60 23.23 -9.03 0.37
C THR A 60 23.32 -7.55 0.69
N TYR A 61 22.97 -7.17 1.93
CA TYR A 61 22.88 -5.78 2.34
C TYR A 61 24.06 -5.38 3.23
N LEU A 62 24.79 -4.35 2.81
CA LEU A 62 25.78 -3.65 3.63
C LEU A 62 25.10 -2.74 4.66
N PHE A 63 23.90 -2.26 4.33
CA PHE A 63 23.06 -1.41 5.16
C PHE A 63 21.57 -1.65 4.86
N LYS A 64 20.72 -1.67 5.90
CA LYS A 64 19.25 -1.74 5.76
C LYS A 64 18.58 -1.28 7.05
N GLU A 65 18.10 -0.04 7.08
CA GLU A 65 17.37 0.53 8.21
C GLU A 65 16.30 1.52 7.76
N THR A 66 15.44 1.89 8.70
CA THR A 66 14.43 2.95 8.55
C THR A 66 14.73 4.03 9.58
N PHE A 67 14.67 5.29 9.17
CA PHE A 67 14.95 6.44 10.01
C PHE A 67 13.74 7.37 10.06
N GLU A 68 13.48 7.90 11.24
CA GLU A 68 12.63 9.07 11.42
C GLU A 68 13.53 10.30 11.36
N LEU A 69 13.17 11.28 10.55
CA LEU A 69 13.86 12.57 10.58
C LEU A 69 13.32 13.37 11.77
N ASP A 70 14.21 13.92 12.60
CA ASP A 70 13.81 14.79 13.70
C ASP A 70 13.39 16.17 13.17
N LYS A 71 14.14 16.68 12.19
CA LYS A 71 13.91 17.96 11.49
C LYS A 71 14.43 17.89 10.08
N LEU A 72 13.75 18.58 9.18
CA LEU A 72 14.24 18.87 7.83
C LEU A 72 15.02 20.19 7.83
N GLY A 73 16.19 20.18 7.21
CA GLY A 73 17.11 21.32 7.14
C GLY A 73 17.96 21.27 5.87
N PRO A 74 18.79 22.30 5.64
CA PRO A 74 19.59 22.43 4.43
C PRO A 74 20.69 21.36 4.29
N ASP A 75 21.08 20.71 5.38
CA ASP A 75 22.15 19.70 5.40
C ASP A 75 21.63 18.27 5.65
N THR A 76 20.31 18.05 5.57
CA THR A 76 19.69 16.76 5.92
C THR A 76 20.22 15.59 5.06
N GLU A 77 20.48 15.80 3.77
CA GLU A 77 21.04 14.78 2.90
C GLU A 77 22.49 14.41 3.28
N GLN A 78 23.26 15.38 3.77
CA GLN A 78 24.63 15.18 4.22
C GLN A 78 24.66 14.42 5.54
N ASP A 79 23.79 14.78 6.47
CA ASP A 79 23.64 14.10 7.76
C ASP A 79 23.23 12.64 7.58
N LEU A 80 22.21 12.38 6.75
CA LEU A 80 21.78 11.02 6.38
C LEU A 80 22.91 10.23 5.72
N THR A 81 23.63 10.87 4.79
CA THR A 81 24.77 10.23 4.13
C THR A 81 25.86 9.85 5.12
N ALA A 82 26.19 10.74 6.06
CA ALA A 82 27.19 10.50 7.09
C ALA A 82 26.75 9.36 8.04
N GLN A 83 25.48 9.35 8.44
CA GLN A 83 24.90 8.29 9.28
C GLN A 83 24.95 6.93 8.59
N VAL A 84 24.52 6.83 7.33
CA VAL A 84 24.61 5.57 6.58
C VAL A 84 26.06 5.11 6.45
N LYS A 85 26.97 6.02 6.07
CA LYS A 85 28.40 5.69 5.93
C LYS A 85 29.04 5.19 7.23
N ALA A 86 28.65 5.75 8.38
CA ALA A 86 29.13 5.32 9.69
C ALA A 86 28.66 3.91 10.07
N SER A 87 27.49 3.49 9.58
CA SER A 87 26.87 2.19 9.87
C SER A 87 27.08 1.13 8.79
N LEU A 88 27.78 1.45 7.70
CA LEU A 88 28.05 0.51 6.61
C LEU A 88 28.89 -0.67 7.09
N ARG A 89 28.44 -1.88 6.76
CA ARG A 89 29.27 -3.08 6.89
C ARG A 89 30.40 -3.07 5.83
N PRO A 90 31.55 -3.69 6.10
CA PRO A 90 32.63 -3.81 5.12
C PRO A 90 32.13 -4.48 3.83
N GLY A 91 32.44 -3.87 2.69
CA GLY A 91 32.07 -4.35 1.35
C GLY A 91 32.12 -3.23 0.32
N GLU A 92 32.08 -3.59 -0.95
CA GLU A 92 31.95 -2.63 -2.05
C GLU A 92 30.46 -2.33 -2.28
N ILE A 93 30.12 -1.05 -2.42
CA ILE A 93 28.74 -0.60 -2.67
C ILE A 93 28.34 -1.03 -4.08
N GLY A 94 27.26 -1.81 -4.17
CA GLY A 94 26.62 -2.17 -5.43
C GLY A 94 25.61 -1.12 -5.85
N SER A 95 24.46 -1.10 -5.16
CA SER A 95 23.38 -0.14 -5.37
C SER A 95 22.88 0.45 -4.06
N VAL A 96 22.36 1.66 -4.13
CA VAL A 96 21.64 2.32 -3.04
C VAL A 96 20.18 2.46 -3.46
N TYR A 97 19.26 2.15 -2.56
CA TYR A 97 17.84 2.40 -2.75
C TYR A 97 17.26 2.99 -1.48
N ALA A 98 16.54 4.10 -1.60
CA ALA A 98 15.81 4.70 -0.51
C ALA A 98 14.39 5.05 -0.97
N HIS A 99 13.42 4.97 -0.06
CA HIS A 99 12.03 5.35 -0.35
C HIS A 99 11.34 5.96 0.87
N ILE A 100 10.27 6.70 0.58
CA ILE A 100 9.36 7.32 1.55
C ILE A 100 7.93 6.91 1.20
N GLU A 101 7.28 6.18 2.11
CA GLU A 101 5.83 6.01 2.07
C GLU A 101 5.18 7.29 2.57
N CYS A 102 4.38 7.92 1.72
CA CYS A 102 3.85 9.25 1.96
C CYS A 102 2.34 9.19 2.22
N PRO A 103 1.91 9.40 3.47
CA PRO A 103 0.57 9.88 3.73
C PRO A 103 0.36 11.18 2.97
N GLY A 104 -0.70 11.25 2.19
CA GLY A 104 -1.00 12.39 1.34
C GLY A 104 -2.23 13.17 1.79
N ILE A 105 -2.36 14.37 1.23
CA ILE A 105 -3.51 15.25 1.46
C ILE A 105 -4.33 15.35 0.17
N ILE A 106 -5.55 14.83 0.23
CA ILE A 106 -6.58 14.97 -0.79
C ILE A 106 -7.53 16.09 -0.37
N ILE A 107 -7.85 16.99 -1.28
CA ILE A 107 -8.90 18.00 -1.03
C ILE A 107 -10.25 17.45 -1.51
N ASP A 108 -11.22 17.36 -0.61
CA ASP A 108 -12.62 17.07 -0.95
C ASP A 108 -13.53 18.20 -0.48
N ALA A 109 -14.28 18.80 -1.42
CA ALA A 109 -15.24 19.88 -1.17
C ALA A 109 -14.69 21.03 -0.28
N SER A 110 -13.39 21.31 -0.35
CA SER A 110 -12.62 22.30 0.45
C SER A 110 -12.07 21.82 1.80
N HIS A 111 -12.25 20.56 2.17
CA HIS A 111 -11.61 19.94 3.33
C HIS A 111 -10.37 19.16 2.92
N GLU A 112 -9.31 19.26 3.72
CA GLU A 112 -8.13 18.41 3.60
C GLU A 112 -8.39 17.08 4.30
N VAL A 113 -8.39 16.00 3.53
CA VAL A 113 -8.47 14.62 4.00
C VAL A 113 -7.07 14.03 3.93
N ARG A 114 -6.58 13.53 5.07
CA ARG A 114 -5.31 12.81 5.14
C ARG A 114 -5.54 11.33 4.87
N GLU A 115 -4.81 10.80 3.92
CA GLU A 115 -4.84 9.38 3.53
C GLU A 115 -3.46 8.77 3.70
N GLU A 116 -3.37 7.53 4.20
CA GLU A 116 -2.09 6.93 4.62
C GLU A 116 -1.18 6.50 3.46
N LYS A 117 -1.76 6.13 2.32
CA LYS A 117 -1.03 5.55 1.19
C LYS A 117 -1.36 6.25 -0.11
N VAL A 118 -1.06 7.55 -0.19
CA VAL A 118 -1.33 8.31 -1.41
C VAL A 118 -0.17 8.20 -2.38
N PHE A 119 1.05 8.42 -1.89
CA PHE A 119 2.26 8.39 -2.70
C PHE A 119 3.32 7.46 -2.11
N LEU A 120 4.16 6.93 -2.99
CA LEU A 120 5.46 6.35 -2.67
C LEU A 120 6.50 7.10 -3.52
N ILE A 121 7.54 7.61 -2.87
CA ILE A 121 8.70 8.19 -3.56
C ILE A 121 9.85 7.21 -3.40
N GLY A 122 10.46 6.80 -4.51
CA GLY A 122 11.67 5.99 -4.52
C GLY A 122 12.82 6.73 -5.17
N SER A 123 14.04 6.48 -4.70
CA SER A 123 15.26 6.85 -5.40
C SER A 123 16.24 5.68 -5.36
N SER A 124 16.86 5.38 -6.50
CA SER A 124 17.88 4.35 -6.64
C SER A 124 19.11 4.92 -7.32
N ALA A 125 20.29 4.63 -6.78
CA ALA A 125 21.56 4.97 -7.38
C ALA A 125 22.38 3.70 -7.62
N PHE A 126 22.89 3.55 -8.84
CA PHE A 126 23.72 2.44 -9.24
C PHE A 126 24.75 2.95 -10.26
N LEU A 127 26.03 2.69 -9.98
CA LEU A 127 27.16 3.22 -10.76
C LEU A 127 27.06 4.75 -10.91
N ASP A 128 27.08 5.25 -12.13
CA ASP A 128 27.01 6.65 -12.52
C ASP A 128 25.59 7.09 -12.90
N TYR A 129 24.56 6.39 -12.42
CA TYR A 129 23.17 6.71 -12.71
C TYR A 129 22.33 6.74 -11.44
N VAL A 130 21.44 7.74 -11.35
CA VAL A 130 20.41 7.84 -10.32
C VAL A 130 19.06 7.98 -11.00
N SER A 131 18.09 7.24 -10.48
CA SER A 131 16.70 7.27 -10.91
C SER A 131 15.80 7.49 -9.71
N THR A 132 14.82 8.37 -9.87
CA THR A 132 13.81 8.68 -8.86
C THR A 132 12.45 8.38 -9.45
N ASP A 133 11.57 7.77 -8.67
CA ASP A 133 10.23 7.41 -9.09
C ASP A 133 9.18 7.96 -8.12
N LEU A 134 8.08 8.44 -8.68
CA LEU A 134 6.88 8.81 -7.95
C LEU A 134 5.77 7.84 -8.33
N VAL A 135 5.14 7.24 -7.35
CA VAL A 135 4.02 6.33 -7.53
C VAL A 135 2.82 6.88 -6.77
N THR A 136 1.65 6.90 -7.40
CA THR A 136 0.37 7.19 -6.73
C THR A 136 -0.52 5.97 -6.68
N TYR A 137 -1.30 5.86 -5.60
CA TYR A 137 -2.34 4.86 -5.42
C TYR A 137 -3.75 5.46 -5.41
N SER A 138 -3.86 6.79 -5.46
CA SER A 138 -5.14 7.50 -5.46
C SER A 138 -5.63 7.83 -6.87
N ASP A 139 -6.94 7.87 -7.01
CA ASP A 139 -7.64 8.37 -8.21
C ASP A 139 -8.02 9.85 -8.13
N ALA A 140 -7.72 10.56 -7.05
CA ALA A 140 -8.11 11.97 -6.86
C ALA A 140 -7.59 12.91 -7.96
N TRP A 141 -6.61 12.46 -8.74
CA TRP A 141 -6.00 13.16 -9.86
C TRP A 141 -6.75 13.00 -11.18
N MET A 142 -7.80 12.18 -11.22
CA MET A 142 -8.52 11.81 -12.43
C MET A 142 -9.96 12.36 -12.42
N PRO A 143 -10.56 12.69 -13.58
CA PRO A 143 -11.94 13.16 -13.66
C PRO A 143 -12.99 12.16 -13.13
N TYR A 144 -12.72 10.87 -13.28
CA TYR A 144 -13.54 9.77 -12.77
C TYR A 144 -12.75 8.96 -11.73
N ASP A 145 -13.43 8.45 -10.72
CA ASP A 145 -12.85 7.51 -9.77
C ASP A 145 -12.62 6.13 -10.39
N LEU A 146 -11.98 5.20 -9.67
CA LEU A 146 -11.69 3.86 -10.20
C LEU A 146 -12.93 3.02 -10.51
N ALA A 147 -14.10 3.39 -9.96
CA ALA A 147 -15.38 2.75 -10.24
C ALA A 147 -16.12 3.41 -11.43
N GLY A 148 -15.50 4.38 -12.10
CA GLY A 148 -16.07 5.11 -13.25
C GLY A 148 -17.07 6.21 -12.87
N ARG A 149 -17.16 6.58 -11.60
CA ARG A 149 -18.06 7.66 -11.12
C ARG A 149 -17.35 9.01 -11.28
N ALA A 150 -18.07 10.00 -11.78
CA ALA A 150 -17.51 11.34 -11.97
C ALA A 150 -17.21 12.01 -10.61
N GLN A 151 -16.03 12.61 -10.48
CA GLN A 151 -15.57 13.30 -9.27
C GLN A 151 -15.03 14.72 -9.57
N PRO A 152 -15.80 15.59 -10.25
CA PRO A 152 -15.30 16.85 -10.80
C PRO A 152 -14.75 17.82 -9.75
N THR A 153 -15.32 17.85 -8.54
CA THR A 153 -14.87 18.71 -7.45
C THR A 153 -13.54 18.27 -6.88
N ILE A 154 -13.36 16.95 -6.68
CA ILE A 154 -12.10 16.35 -6.21
C ILE A 154 -11.02 16.57 -7.27
N HIS A 155 -11.31 16.23 -8.53
CA HIS A 155 -10.37 16.41 -9.63
C HIS A 155 -9.89 17.86 -9.77
N ALA A 156 -10.82 18.82 -9.78
CA ALA A 156 -10.49 20.24 -9.93
C ALA A 156 -9.61 20.78 -8.79
N ALA A 157 -9.74 20.23 -7.57
CA ALA A 157 -8.94 20.65 -6.43
C ALA A 157 -7.55 20.00 -6.36
N ASN A 158 -7.38 18.81 -6.95
CA ASN A 158 -6.20 17.97 -6.76
C ASN A 158 -5.31 17.83 -8.00
N ALA A 159 -5.88 17.71 -9.21
CA ALA A 159 -5.09 17.53 -10.44
C ALA A 159 -4.09 18.67 -10.72
N PRO A 160 -4.43 19.97 -10.52
CA PRO A 160 -3.46 21.05 -10.69
C PRO A 160 -2.28 20.97 -9.72
N ARG A 161 -2.49 20.43 -8.51
CA ARG A 161 -1.42 20.26 -7.52
C ARG A 161 -0.46 19.15 -7.91
N LEU A 162 -0.97 18.03 -8.43
CA LEU A 162 -0.14 16.97 -8.99
C LEU A 162 0.66 17.49 -10.18
N SER A 163 0.00 18.17 -11.13
CA SER A 163 0.65 18.75 -12.31
C SER A 163 1.80 19.69 -11.93
N ALA A 164 1.56 20.62 -10.99
CA ALA A 164 2.60 21.51 -10.48
C ALA A 164 3.75 20.76 -9.79
N ALA A 165 3.45 19.68 -9.05
CA ALA A 165 4.47 18.86 -8.41
C ALA A 165 5.34 18.10 -9.42
N LEU A 166 4.76 17.57 -10.50
CA LEU A 166 5.53 16.93 -11.58
C LEU A 166 6.47 17.92 -12.28
N ILE A 167 6.03 19.17 -12.46
CA ILE A 167 6.88 20.26 -12.99
C ILE A 167 8.01 20.57 -12.01
N ASP A 168 7.71 20.76 -10.72
CA ASP A 168 8.70 21.04 -9.70
C ASP A 168 9.72 19.89 -9.54
N LEU A 169 9.27 18.64 -9.68
CA LEU A 169 10.11 17.44 -9.70
C LEU A 169 11.08 17.45 -10.88
N SER A 170 10.57 17.66 -12.09
CA SER A 170 11.41 17.73 -13.29
C SER A 170 12.48 18.83 -13.17
N GLN A 171 12.10 20.01 -12.66
CA GLN A 171 13.03 21.11 -12.44
C GLN A 171 14.06 20.81 -11.35
N GLY A 172 13.63 20.29 -10.21
CA GLY A 172 14.51 19.99 -9.07
C GLY A 172 15.47 18.84 -9.33
N LEU A 173 15.02 17.82 -10.07
CA LEU A 173 15.84 16.67 -10.45
C LEU A 173 16.65 16.92 -11.73
N HIS A 174 16.42 18.03 -12.44
CA HIS A 174 17.07 18.35 -13.71
C HIS A 174 16.94 17.22 -14.75
N ALA A 175 15.75 16.61 -14.82
CA ALA A 175 15.41 15.53 -15.72
C ALA A 175 13.97 15.71 -16.21
N GLU A 176 13.68 15.25 -17.42
CA GLU A 176 12.31 15.28 -17.95
C GLU A 176 11.42 14.28 -17.20
N THR A 177 10.15 14.60 -17.06
CA THR A 177 9.15 13.67 -16.51
C THR A 177 8.88 12.58 -17.52
N ASP A 178 9.21 11.33 -17.18
CA ASP A 178 8.94 10.17 -18.01
C ASP A 178 7.78 9.35 -17.40
N PRO A 179 6.55 9.44 -17.96
CA PRO A 179 5.42 8.61 -17.54
C PRO A 179 5.67 7.14 -17.90
N ASP A 180 5.49 6.24 -16.93
CA ASP A 180 5.68 4.80 -17.14
C ASP A 180 4.55 4.19 -18.00
N ASP A 181 4.61 2.90 -18.29
CA ASP A 181 3.53 2.21 -19.00
C ASP A 181 2.19 2.32 -18.25
N PRO A 182 1.04 2.35 -18.97
CA PRO A 182 -0.28 2.30 -18.36
C PRO A 182 -0.44 1.15 -17.36
N THR A 183 -1.02 1.48 -16.20
CA THR A 183 -1.37 0.47 -15.20
C THR A 183 -2.74 -0.14 -15.52
N TYR A 184 -3.24 -1.03 -14.67
CA TYR A 184 -4.63 -1.48 -14.76
C TYR A 184 -5.67 -0.38 -14.44
N PHE A 185 -5.24 0.73 -13.83
CA PHE A 185 -6.13 1.74 -13.26
C PHE A 185 -6.08 3.08 -13.98
N GLY A 186 -4.93 3.46 -14.53
CA GLY A 186 -4.76 4.77 -15.17
C GLY A 186 -3.59 4.81 -16.15
N GLN A 187 -3.63 5.83 -17.00
CA GLN A 187 -2.59 6.15 -17.98
C GLN A 187 -1.79 7.36 -17.46
N PRO A 188 -0.56 7.19 -16.96
CA PRO A 188 0.24 8.32 -16.55
C PRO A 188 0.58 9.19 -17.76
N THR A 189 0.56 10.50 -17.55
CA THR A 189 0.95 11.52 -18.55
C THR A 189 1.99 12.45 -17.94
N GLU A 190 2.62 13.31 -18.73
CA GLU A 190 3.62 14.28 -18.23
C GLU A 190 3.05 15.24 -17.15
N THR A 191 1.72 15.36 -17.05
CA THR A 191 1.05 16.34 -16.18
C THR A 191 0.05 15.75 -15.20
N GLY A 192 -0.21 14.44 -15.24
CA GLY A 192 -1.19 13.80 -14.39
C GLY A 192 -1.51 12.39 -14.83
N VAL A 193 -2.76 11.96 -14.64
CA VAL A 193 -3.21 10.60 -14.96
C VAL A 193 -4.54 10.68 -15.69
N ASP A 194 -4.68 9.94 -16.78
CA ASP A 194 -5.92 9.81 -17.53
C ASP A 194 -6.65 8.51 -17.16
N ASN A 195 -7.99 8.58 -17.12
CA ASN A 195 -8.84 7.41 -16.97
C ASN A 195 -8.85 6.56 -18.25
N PHE A 196 -9.05 5.25 -18.11
CA PHE A 196 -9.50 4.42 -19.23
C PHE A 196 -10.95 4.73 -19.56
N LEU A 197 -11.21 5.01 -20.84
CA LEU A 197 -12.54 5.25 -21.38
C LEU A 197 -12.94 4.11 -22.31
N ARG A 198 -14.25 3.84 -22.36
CA ARG A 198 -14.87 2.96 -23.34
C ARG A 198 -14.99 3.66 -24.69
N GLU A 199 -15.34 2.91 -25.73
CA GLU A 199 -15.58 3.46 -27.08
C GLU A 199 -16.67 4.54 -27.11
N ASP A 200 -17.62 4.50 -26.19
CA ASP A 200 -18.69 5.50 -26.05
C ASP A 200 -18.28 6.74 -25.23
N GLY A 201 -17.04 6.80 -24.76
CA GLY A 201 -16.49 7.90 -23.95
C GLY A 201 -16.81 7.83 -22.46
N SER A 202 -17.56 6.82 -22.00
CA SER A 202 -17.77 6.60 -20.55
C SER A 202 -16.54 6.00 -19.89
N SER A 203 -16.35 6.28 -18.59
CA SER A 203 -15.21 5.73 -17.85
C SER A 203 -15.39 4.24 -17.54
N CYS A 204 -14.29 3.48 -17.60
CA CYS A 204 -14.26 2.07 -17.23
C CYS A 204 -14.27 1.89 -15.70
N ASP A 205 -15.07 0.94 -15.21
CA ASP A 205 -14.98 0.45 -13.83
C ASP A 205 -13.81 -0.53 -13.72
N VAL A 206 -12.63 0.04 -13.46
CA VAL A 206 -11.37 -0.70 -13.26
C VAL A 206 -11.24 -1.21 -11.83
N TRP A 207 -11.97 -0.62 -10.88
CA TRP A 207 -12.02 -1.06 -9.48
C TRP A 207 -12.60 -2.46 -9.35
N SER A 208 -13.80 -2.67 -9.87
CA SER A 208 -14.47 -3.97 -9.82
C SER A 208 -13.74 -5.02 -10.68
N SER A 209 -13.09 -4.57 -11.75
CA SER A 209 -12.40 -5.45 -12.70
C SER A 209 -11.05 -5.95 -12.19
N PHE A 210 -10.31 -5.14 -11.42
CA PHE A 210 -8.93 -5.44 -11.05
C PHE A 210 -8.66 -5.39 -9.55
N GLU A 211 -9.10 -4.35 -8.84
CA GLU A 211 -8.81 -4.19 -7.41
C GLU A 211 -9.59 -5.21 -6.57
N ILE A 212 -10.91 -5.35 -6.78
CA ILE A 212 -11.73 -6.28 -6.00
C ILE A 212 -11.21 -7.73 -6.12
N PRO A 213 -10.94 -8.27 -7.33
CA PRO A 213 -10.32 -9.60 -7.46
C PRO A 213 -8.95 -9.70 -6.79
N TYR A 214 -8.11 -8.66 -6.89
CA TYR A 214 -6.80 -8.63 -6.25
C TYR A 214 -6.92 -8.72 -4.71
N ARG A 215 -7.77 -7.89 -4.10
CA ARG A 215 -8.01 -7.90 -2.66
C ARG A 215 -8.57 -9.24 -2.20
N TYR A 216 -9.50 -9.83 -2.96
CA TYR A 216 -10.09 -11.13 -2.62
C TYR A 216 -9.06 -12.27 -2.65
N ASN A 217 -8.04 -12.18 -3.50
CA ASN A 217 -6.96 -13.17 -3.54
C ASN A 217 -6.18 -13.25 -2.21
N GLU A 218 -6.05 -12.14 -1.47
CA GLU A 218 -5.35 -12.13 -0.17
C GLU A 218 -6.09 -12.95 0.91
N PHE A 219 -7.41 -13.08 0.81
CA PHE A 219 -8.23 -13.85 1.76
C PHE A 219 -8.32 -15.33 1.40
N THR A 220 -8.23 -15.65 0.10
CA THR A 220 -8.45 -17.00 -0.42
C THR A 220 -7.18 -17.82 -0.53
N HIS A 221 -6.02 -17.17 -0.71
CA HIS A 221 -4.74 -17.86 -0.86
C HIS A 221 -3.93 -17.75 0.43
N ALA A 222 -3.31 -18.86 0.86
CA ALA A 222 -2.28 -18.80 1.89
C ALA A 222 -1.11 -17.94 1.39
N PRO A 223 -0.34 -17.27 2.27
CA PRO A 223 0.91 -16.64 1.84
C PRO A 223 1.78 -17.72 1.17
N GLY A 224 2.44 -17.37 0.06
CA GLY A 224 3.07 -18.32 -0.87
C GLY A 224 4.05 -19.35 -0.25
N PHE A 225 4.60 -20.20 -1.13
CA PHE A 225 5.46 -21.34 -0.77
C PHE A 225 6.38 -21.07 0.44
N GLY A 226 6.17 -21.83 1.52
CA GLY A 226 6.99 -21.79 2.73
C GLY A 226 6.40 -21.04 3.93
N SER A 227 5.20 -20.43 3.83
CA SER A 227 4.53 -19.88 5.00
C SER A 227 3.87 -20.98 5.85
N ILE A 228 4.20 -20.99 7.15
CA ILE A 228 3.66 -21.93 8.14
C ILE A 228 2.46 -21.20 8.77
N GLY A 229 1.25 -21.52 8.32
CA GLY A 229 0.00 -20.89 8.75
C GLY A 229 -1.19 -21.82 8.56
N TYR A 230 -2.37 -21.45 9.11
CA TYR A 230 -3.61 -22.17 8.78
C TYR A 230 -3.88 -22.12 7.27
N LYS A 231 -4.42 -23.21 6.70
CA LYS A 231 -4.91 -23.18 5.32
C LYS A 231 -6.05 -22.17 5.18
N ARG A 232 -6.17 -21.56 4.00
CA ARG A 232 -7.24 -20.61 3.63
C ARG A 232 -8.39 -21.25 2.83
N SER A 233 -8.34 -22.57 2.68
CA SER A 233 -9.36 -23.37 2.01
C SER A 233 -9.54 -24.70 2.75
N THR A 234 -10.74 -25.26 2.61
CA THR A 234 -11.13 -26.60 3.08
C THR A 234 -12.34 -27.02 2.24
N ASP A 235 -12.43 -28.32 1.95
CA ASP A 235 -13.55 -28.95 1.25
C ASP A 235 -14.62 -29.46 2.23
N GLY A 236 -14.60 -28.95 3.47
CA GLY A 236 -15.40 -29.42 4.58
C GLY A 236 -16.21 -28.33 5.26
N GLU A 237 -16.93 -28.73 6.31
CA GLU A 237 -17.66 -27.79 7.16
C GLU A 237 -16.70 -26.92 7.98
N VAL A 238 -17.06 -25.65 8.11
CA VAL A 238 -16.38 -24.66 8.93
C VAL A 238 -17.29 -24.19 10.06
N GLN A 239 -16.70 -23.94 11.22
CA GLN A 239 -17.30 -23.15 12.29
C GLN A 239 -17.09 -21.69 11.96
N TYR A 240 -18.13 -20.87 12.01
CA TYR A 240 -18.01 -19.45 11.70
C TYR A 240 -18.83 -18.56 12.64
N VAL A 241 -18.36 -17.32 12.80
CA VAL A 241 -18.98 -16.27 13.62
C VAL A 241 -18.97 -14.94 12.85
N PRO A 242 -20.04 -14.13 12.96
CA PRO A 242 -20.06 -12.80 12.35
C PRO A 242 -19.12 -11.86 13.09
N VAL A 243 -18.39 -11.04 12.33
CA VAL A 243 -17.63 -9.89 12.82
C VAL A 243 -18.42 -8.64 12.46
N LEU A 244 -18.73 -7.84 13.47
CA LEU A 244 -19.53 -6.63 13.36
C LEU A 244 -18.68 -5.40 13.64
N GLY A 245 -18.81 -4.39 12.79
CA GLY A 245 -18.23 -3.07 12.98
C GLY A 245 -19.16 -2.13 13.76
N GLU A 246 -18.94 -0.84 13.58
CA GLU A 246 -19.79 0.19 14.18
C GLU A 246 -21.26 0.01 13.79
N GLN A 247 -22.16 0.31 14.74
CA GLN A 247 -23.61 0.25 14.54
C GLN A 247 -24.15 -1.15 14.15
N GLY A 248 -23.36 -2.21 14.35
CA GLY A 248 -23.75 -3.58 14.03
C GLY A 248 -23.66 -3.92 12.53
N ARG A 249 -22.94 -3.11 11.74
CA ARG A 249 -22.65 -3.42 10.34
C ARG A 249 -21.85 -4.70 10.24
N LEU A 250 -22.26 -5.64 9.38
CA LEU A 250 -21.47 -6.83 9.12
C LEU A 250 -20.19 -6.44 8.36
N ILE A 251 -19.04 -6.88 8.86
CA ILE A 251 -17.74 -6.74 8.17
C ILE A 251 -17.44 -8.04 7.42
N GLY A 252 -17.80 -9.18 8.01
CA GLY A 252 -17.56 -10.49 7.43
C GLY A 252 -17.68 -11.59 8.47
N TYR A 253 -17.10 -12.75 8.17
CA TYR A 253 -17.17 -13.92 9.03
C TYR A 253 -15.77 -14.47 9.32
N LEU A 254 -15.46 -14.63 10.60
CA LEU A 254 -14.30 -15.38 11.04
C LEU A 254 -14.66 -16.87 11.06
N TRP A 255 -13.84 -17.73 10.46
CA TRP A 255 -14.15 -19.14 10.33
C TRP A 255 -12.94 -20.06 10.60
N ALA A 256 -13.22 -21.30 11.01
CA ALA A 256 -12.23 -22.31 11.35
C ALA A 256 -12.71 -23.75 11.05
N SER A 257 -11.78 -24.63 10.69
CA SER A 257 -11.96 -26.06 10.52
C SER A 257 -10.73 -26.81 11.03
N ASP A 258 -10.89 -27.51 12.16
CA ASP A 258 -9.84 -28.36 12.73
C ASP A 258 -9.52 -29.57 11.83
N ALA A 259 -10.50 -30.07 11.07
CA ALA A 259 -10.37 -31.27 10.23
C ALA A 259 -9.25 -31.15 9.18
N GLU A 260 -9.07 -29.95 8.64
CA GLU A 260 -8.07 -29.69 7.61
C GLU A 260 -6.96 -28.71 8.04
N GLY A 261 -7.00 -28.24 9.30
CA GLY A 261 -6.09 -27.22 9.81
C GLY A 261 -6.29 -25.87 9.11
N ALA A 262 -7.55 -25.53 8.80
CA ALA A 262 -7.91 -24.36 8.01
C ALA A 262 -8.60 -23.29 8.87
N ALA A 263 -8.27 -22.03 8.66
CA ALA A 263 -8.94 -20.91 9.29
C ALA A 263 -8.75 -19.66 8.44
N GLY A 264 -9.74 -18.79 8.44
CA GLY A 264 -9.73 -17.61 7.60
C GLY A 264 -10.73 -16.57 8.04
N PHE A 265 -10.73 -15.48 7.29
CA PHE A 265 -11.72 -14.43 7.39
C PHE A 265 -12.36 -14.30 6.00
N GLU A 266 -13.69 -14.35 5.96
CA GLU A 266 -14.48 -14.18 4.75
C GLU A 266 -15.13 -12.78 4.81
N PRO A 267 -14.57 -11.76 4.12
CA PRO A 267 -15.10 -10.41 4.13
C PRO A 267 -16.45 -10.31 3.42
N GLN A 268 -17.31 -9.38 3.84
CA GLN A 268 -18.57 -9.09 3.15
C GLN A 268 -18.31 -8.39 1.82
N ASP A 269 -17.56 -7.28 1.83
CA ASP A 269 -17.24 -6.50 0.63
C ASP A 269 -15.79 -6.00 0.70
N VAL A 270 -14.90 -6.55 -0.14
CA VAL A 270 -13.51 -6.10 -0.21
C VAL A 270 -13.32 -4.81 -1.02
N GLY A 271 -14.36 -4.35 -1.73
CA GLY A 271 -14.39 -3.04 -2.35
C GLY A 271 -14.49 -1.90 -1.32
N ASP A 272 -15.01 -2.19 -0.13
CA ASP A 272 -15.02 -1.28 1.01
C ASP A 272 -13.69 -1.31 1.77
N ASP A 273 -13.05 -0.14 1.90
CA ASP A 273 -11.73 -0.02 2.53
C ASP A 273 -11.72 -0.40 4.01
N GLU A 274 -12.79 -0.09 4.75
CA GLU A 274 -12.92 -0.44 6.16
C GLU A 274 -13.00 -1.96 6.32
N THR A 275 -13.85 -2.61 5.52
CA THR A 275 -13.99 -4.08 5.51
C THR A 275 -12.70 -4.78 5.11
N TYR A 276 -12.02 -4.28 4.07
CA TYR A 276 -10.74 -4.83 3.62
C TYR A 276 -9.66 -4.70 4.70
N ARG A 277 -9.52 -3.53 5.34
CA ARG A 277 -8.54 -3.31 6.42
C ARG A 277 -8.83 -4.20 7.63
N ALA A 278 -10.09 -4.23 8.08
CA ALA A 278 -10.52 -5.08 9.19
C ALA A 278 -10.23 -6.56 8.91
N GLY A 279 -10.54 -7.05 7.71
CA GLY A 279 -10.26 -8.41 7.30
C GLY A 279 -8.77 -8.78 7.39
N ARG A 280 -7.85 -7.90 6.94
CA ARG A 280 -6.40 -8.13 7.06
C ARG A 280 -5.91 -8.17 8.50
N LEU A 281 -6.53 -7.39 9.39
CA LEU A 281 -6.24 -7.46 10.83
C LEU A 281 -6.65 -8.83 11.39
N TRP A 282 -7.81 -9.36 11.01
CA TRP A 282 -8.22 -10.72 11.40
C TRP A 282 -7.30 -11.81 10.85
N LEU A 283 -6.83 -11.70 9.61
CA LEU A 283 -5.84 -12.63 9.06
C LEU A 283 -4.51 -12.60 9.84
N THR A 284 -4.09 -11.41 10.29
CA THR A 284 -2.89 -11.20 11.12
C THR A 284 -3.06 -11.79 12.51
N ARG A 285 -4.23 -11.61 13.13
CA ARG A 285 -4.59 -12.22 14.42
C ARG A 285 -4.59 -13.75 14.33
N LEU A 286 -5.17 -14.32 13.27
CA LEU A 286 -5.12 -15.77 13.01
C LEU A 286 -3.70 -16.30 12.84
N ARG A 287 -2.83 -15.55 12.15
CA ARG A 287 -1.40 -15.92 12.05
C ARG A 287 -0.75 -15.94 13.42
N THR A 288 -1.01 -14.93 14.25
CA THR A 288 -0.46 -14.83 15.61
C THR A 288 -0.92 -16.00 16.51
N THR A 289 -2.17 -16.46 16.37
CA THR A 289 -2.63 -17.65 17.11
C THR A 289 -2.01 -18.94 16.57
N HIS A 290 -1.83 -19.04 15.26
CA HIS A 290 -1.15 -20.17 14.65
C HIS A 290 0.32 -20.27 15.11
N ASP A 291 1.05 -19.15 15.15
CA ASP A 291 2.45 -19.10 15.59
C ASP A 291 2.62 -19.51 17.06
N ARG A 292 1.54 -19.38 17.85
CA ARG A 292 1.45 -19.87 19.25
C ARG A 292 1.04 -21.34 19.35
N GLY A 293 0.78 -22.02 18.23
CA GLY A 293 0.46 -23.44 18.15
C GLY A 293 -1.00 -23.81 18.44
N LEU A 294 -1.93 -22.84 18.39
CA LEU A 294 -3.36 -23.12 18.65
C LEU A 294 -3.99 -23.87 17.47
N THR A 295 -4.99 -24.73 17.73
CA THR A 295 -5.83 -25.27 16.66
C THR A 295 -6.74 -24.19 16.06
N PRO A 296 -7.24 -24.36 14.82
CA PRO A 296 -8.23 -23.45 14.23
C PRO A 296 -9.40 -23.10 15.16
N SER A 297 -10.07 -24.09 15.78
CA SER A 297 -11.21 -23.83 16.67
C SER A 297 -10.81 -23.19 18.00
N GLU A 298 -9.59 -23.45 18.50
CA GLU A 298 -9.05 -22.73 19.66
C GLU A 298 -8.78 -21.26 19.34
N ALA A 299 -8.20 -20.99 18.17
CA ALA A 299 -8.00 -19.65 17.67
C ALA A 299 -9.33 -18.92 17.50
N LEU A 300 -10.33 -19.53 16.86
CA LEU A 300 -11.67 -18.96 16.71
C LEU A 300 -12.28 -18.55 18.05
N ARG A 301 -12.21 -19.42 19.06
CA ARG A 301 -12.75 -19.15 20.41
C ARG A 301 -12.01 -18.04 21.13
N GLN A 302 -10.69 -17.97 20.97
CA GLN A 302 -9.89 -16.90 21.57
C GLN A 302 -10.20 -15.55 20.90
N LEU A 303 -10.21 -15.54 19.57
CA LEU A 303 -10.41 -14.34 18.76
C LEU A 303 -11.83 -13.78 18.88
N ALA A 304 -12.83 -14.65 19.04
CA ALA A 304 -14.23 -14.25 19.26
C ALA A 304 -14.47 -13.51 20.60
N ARG A 305 -13.47 -13.42 21.47
CA ARG A 305 -13.54 -12.68 22.75
C ARG A 305 -12.79 -11.35 22.72
N LEU A 306 -12.13 -11.04 21.62
CA LEU A 306 -11.43 -9.77 21.49
C LEU A 306 -12.46 -8.64 21.37
N PRO A 307 -12.26 -7.52 22.10
CA PRO A 307 -13.06 -6.33 21.90
C PRO A 307 -12.76 -5.74 20.51
N ASP A 308 -13.58 -4.77 20.10
CA ASP A 308 -13.28 -3.97 18.93
C ASP A 308 -12.07 -3.08 19.24
N GLU A 309 -10.90 -3.53 18.79
CA GLU A 309 -9.66 -2.78 18.82
C GLU A 309 -9.35 -2.33 17.39
N ASP A 310 -8.93 -1.07 17.26
CA ASP A 310 -8.46 -0.45 16.02
C ASP A 310 -9.48 -0.47 14.86
N GLY A 311 -10.79 -0.50 15.16
CA GLY A 311 -11.86 -0.52 14.14
C GLY A 311 -11.90 -1.82 13.35
N SER A 312 -11.33 -2.90 13.88
CA SER A 312 -11.35 -4.23 13.26
C SER A 312 -12.71 -4.93 13.37
N GLY A 313 -13.64 -4.35 14.13
CA GLY A 313 -14.88 -4.98 14.54
C GLY A 313 -14.67 -6.00 15.64
N HIS A 314 -15.79 -6.54 16.13
CA HIS A 314 -15.82 -7.54 17.19
C HIS A 314 -16.77 -8.68 16.82
N VAL A 315 -16.57 -9.82 17.46
CA VAL A 315 -17.55 -10.90 17.43
C VAL A 315 -18.54 -10.67 18.58
N ASP A 316 -19.84 -10.76 18.28
CA ASP A 316 -20.84 -10.79 19.33
C ASP A 316 -20.71 -12.11 20.12
N ALA A 317 -20.17 -12.02 21.33
CA ALA A 317 -19.94 -13.17 22.20
C ALA A 317 -21.23 -13.90 22.63
N THR A 318 -22.41 -13.31 22.39
CA THR A 318 -23.71 -13.95 22.63
C THR A 318 -24.13 -14.88 21.49
N VAL A 319 -23.51 -14.74 20.31
CA VAL A 319 -23.82 -15.56 19.13
C VAL A 319 -23.00 -16.85 19.18
N ALA A 320 -23.70 -17.99 19.25
CA ALA A 320 -23.05 -19.28 19.15
C ALA A 320 -22.45 -19.48 17.73
N PRO A 321 -21.25 -20.10 17.62
CA PRO A 321 -20.68 -20.46 16.33
C PRO A 321 -21.64 -21.32 15.52
N ARG A 322 -21.78 -20.98 14.24
CA ARG A 322 -22.61 -21.70 13.28
C ARG A 322 -21.73 -22.60 12.42
N HIS A 323 -22.34 -23.55 11.72
CA HIS A 323 -21.65 -24.51 10.87
C HIS A 323 -22.24 -24.48 9.47
N MET A 324 -21.36 -24.43 8.46
CA MET A 324 -21.74 -24.62 7.06
C MET A 324 -20.50 -24.99 6.22
N HIS A 325 -20.70 -25.40 4.98
CA HIS A 325 -19.59 -25.60 4.04
C HIS A 325 -18.91 -24.27 3.69
N LEU A 326 -17.57 -24.24 3.53
CA LEU A 326 -16.85 -22.99 3.26
C LEU A 326 -17.33 -22.29 1.98
N ASP A 327 -17.61 -23.04 0.92
CA ASP A 327 -18.13 -22.46 -0.32
C ASP A 327 -19.50 -21.81 -0.14
N ALA A 328 -20.37 -22.40 0.69
CA ALA A 328 -21.66 -21.82 1.01
C ALA A 328 -21.51 -20.55 1.88
N LEU A 329 -20.48 -20.47 2.73
CA LEU A 329 -20.16 -19.23 3.47
C LEU A 329 -19.68 -18.11 2.54
N ARG A 330 -18.89 -18.45 1.52
CA ARG A 330 -18.44 -17.50 0.47
C ARG A 330 -19.59 -17.01 -0.40
N GLU A 331 -20.53 -17.89 -0.73
CA GLU A 331 -21.75 -17.49 -1.44
C GLU A 331 -22.65 -16.60 -0.60
N LEU A 332 -22.69 -16.84 0.72
CA LEU A 332 -23.45 -16.00 1.65
C LEU A 332 -22.94 -14.56 1.62
N THR A 333 -21.62 -14.34 1.71
CA THR A 333 -21.05 -12.98 1.70
C THR A 333 -21.25 -12.25 0.37
N ARG A 334 -21.16 -12.98 -0.75
CA ARG A 334 -21.38 -12.39 -2.10
C ARG A 334 -22.81 -11.94 -2.37
N ASN A 335 -23.79 -12.49 -1.65
CA ASN A 335 -25.22 -12.22 -1.84
C ASN A 335 -25.83 -11.32 -0.74
N SER A 336 -25.02 -10.81 0.19
CA SER A 336 -25.45 -10.07 1.40
C SER A 336 -25.47 -8.55 1.24
#